data_AF-A0A359GVH5-F1
#
_entry.id   AF-A0A359GVH5-F1
#
_cell.length_a   1.000
_cell.length_b   1.000
_cell.length_c   1.000
_cell.angle_alpha   90.00
_cell.angle_beta   90.00
_cell.angle_gamma   90.00
#
_symmetry.space_group_name_H-M   'P 1'
#
loop_
_entity.id
_entity.type
_entity.pdbx_description
1 polymer ?
#
loop_
_entity_poly.entity_id
_entity_poly.type
_entity_poly.pdbx_seq_one_letter_code
_entity_poly.pdbx_strand_id
1 'polypeptide(L)' 'LESGELLSEGYNQPISSSDPTAHAEIVVLRQASNRRKNYRLAATALYVTVEPCTMCVGALM' A
#
# COMPACT_ATOMS: atom_id res chain seq x y z
N LEU A 1 11.68 -6.65 11.64
CA LEU A 1 11.27 -6.32 10.27
C LEU A 1 11.97 -7.30 9.35
N GLU A 2 11.25 -7.98 8.45
CA GLU A 2 11.88 -8.79 7.40
C GLU A 2 12.96 -7.95 6.70
N SER A 3 14.22 -8.38 6.78
CA SER A 3 15.41 -8.08 5.95
C SER A 3 15.67 -6.68 5.34
N GLY A 4 14.85 -5.65 5.59
CA GLY A 4 14.91 -4.38 4.85
C GLY A 4 14.57 -4.51 3.36
N GLU A 5 13.97 -5.62 2.93
CA GLU A 5 13.64 -5.85 1.52
C GLU A 5 12.43 -5.01 1.08
N LEU A 6 12.56 -4.35 -0.08
CA LEU A 6 11.44 -3.67 -0.72
C LEU A 6 10.41 -4.68 -1.24
N LEU A 7 9.21 -4.72 -0.64
CA LEU A 7 8.09 -5.54 -1.12
C LEU A 7 7.41 -4.92 -2.35
N SER A 8 7.12 -3.62 -2.31
CA SER A 8 6.47 -2.89 -3.41
C SER A 8 6.58 -1.39 -3.19
N GLU A 9 6.46 -0.64 -4.27
CA GLU A 9 6.41 0.82 -4.29
C GLU A 9 5.25 1.29 -5.17
N GLY A 10 4.74 2.48 -4.93
CA GLY A 10 3.57 3.01 -5.62
C GLY A 10 3.33 4.47 -5.29
N TYR A 11 2.55 5.13 -6.12
CA TYR A 11 2.23 6.55 -6.00
C TYR A 11 0.74 6.79 -6.19
N ASN A 12 0.29 7.97 -5.76
CA ASN A 12 -1.10 8.40 -5.89
C ASN A 12 -1.44 8.63 -7.37
N GLN A 13 -2.40 7.88 -7.90
CA GLN A 13 -2.79 7.93 -9.32
C GLN A 13 -4.31 7.96 -9.59
N PRO A 14 -5.17 8.57 -8.73
CA PRO A 14 -6.62 8.46 -8.86
C PRO A 14 -7.16 9.06 -10.17
N ILE A 15 -6.54 10.13 -10.67
CA ILE A 15 -6.96 10.81 -11.90
C ILE A 15 -6.61 9.95 -13.12
N SER A 16 -5.34 9.54 -13.25
CA SER A 16 -4.88 8.80 -14.42
C SER A 16 -5.47 7.40 -14.52
N SER A 17 -5.75 6.75 -13.37
CA SER A 17 -6.41 5.44 -13.36
C SER A 17 -7.94 5.52 -13.30
N SER A 18 -8.53 6.71 -13.17
CA SER A 18 -9.97 6.88 -12.92
C SER A 18 -10.50 6.00 -11.77
N ASP A 19 -9.68 5.80 -10.73
CA ASP A 19 -10.01 5.00 -9.55
C ASP A 19 -9.89 5.90 -8.32
N PRO A 20 -11.02 6.24 -7.66
CA PRO A 20 -10.98 7.12 -6.49
C PRO A 20 -10.22 6.51 -5.30
N THR A 21 -9.94 5.20 -5.33
CA THR A 21 -9.20 4.49 -4.28
C THR A 21 -7.71 4.36 -4.57
N ALA A 22 -7.21 4.80 -5.73
CA ALA A 22 -5.82 4.61 -6.15
C ALA A 22 -4.83 5.58 -5.49
N HIS A 23 -4.93 5.70 -4.16
CA HIS A 23 -3.92 6.30 -3.30
C HIS A 23 -2.67 5.41 -3.25
N ALA A 24 -1.52 6.02 -2.96
CA ALA A 24 -0.23 5.32 -2.94
C ALA A 24 -0.26 4.09 -2.01
N GLU A 25 -0.86 4.23 -0.83
CA GLU A 25 -0.99 3.18 0.18
C GLU A 25 -1.80 2.00 -0.36
N ILE A 26 -2.96 2.26 -0.98
CA ILE A 26 -3.82 1.22 -1.56
C ILE A 26 -3.12 0.51 -2.72
N VAL A 27 -2.45 1.25 -3.59
CA VAL A 27 -1.71 0.70 -4.72
C VAL A 27 -0.61 -0.24 -4.21
N VAL A 28 0.19 0.19 -3.22
CA VAL A 28 1.26 -0.60 -2.61
C VAL A 28 0.70 -1.84 -1.90
N LEU A 29 -0.35 -1.71 -1.09
CA LEU A 29 -0.96 -2.84 -0.39
C LEU A 29 -1.48 -3.91 -1.36
N ARG A 30 -2.14 -3.50 -2.44
CA ARG A 30 -2.61 -4.42 -3.50
C ARG A 30 -1.44 -5.14 -4.16
N GLN A 31 -0.37 -4.42 -4.53
CA GLN A 31 0.81 -5.00 -5.15
C GLN A 31 1.56 -5.94 -4.21
N ALA A 32 1.84 -5.52 -2.97
CA ALA A 32 2.50 -6.32 -1.95
C ALA A 32 1.73 -7.63 -1.68
N SER A 33 0.42 -7.55 -1.52
CA SER A 33 -0.44 -8.73 -1.27
C SER A 33 -0.39 -9.72 -2.44
N ASN A 34 -0.42 -9.21 -3.67
CA ASN A 34 -0.31 -10.03 -4.88
C ASN A 34 1.06 -10.68 -5.03
N ARG A 35 2.14 -9.97 -4.68
CA ARG A 35 3.52 -10.48 -4.70
C ARG A 35 3.72 -11.55 -3.63
N ARG A 36 3.20 -11.34 -2.42
CA ARG A 36 3.27 -12.28 -1.29
C ARG A 36 2.27 -13.44 -1.38
N LYS A 37 1.31 -13.37 -2.31
CA LYS A 37 0.17 -14.30 -2.41
C LYS A 37 -0.58 -14.45 -1.09
N ASN A 38 -0.66 -13.36 -0.34
CA ASN A 38 -1.29 -13.31 0.98
C ASN A 38 -1.76 -11.88 1.24
N TYR A 39 -2.99 -11.72 1.69
CA TYR A 39 -3.54 -10.40 2.03
C TYR A 39 -3.00 -9.87 3.37
N ARG A 40 -2.50 -10.76 4.25
CA ARG A 40 -1.87 -10.36 5.50
C ARG A 40 -0.40 -10.02 5.25
N LEU A 41 -0.05 -8.75 5.39
CA LEU A 41 1.33 -8.24 5.28
C LEU A 41 1.97 -8.09 6.67
N ALA A 42 1.91 -9.15 7.47
CA ALA A 42 2.45 -9.15 8.83
C ALA A 42 3.97 -8.89 8.86
N ALA A 43 4.45 -8.26 9.93
CA ALA A 43 5.87 -7.95 10.13
C ALA A 43 6.52 -7.05 9.05
N THR A 44 5.70 -6.27 8.32
CA THR A 44 6.13 -5.26 7.35
C THR A 44 6.06 -3.85 7.93
N ALA A 45 6.71 -2.90 7.27
CA ALA A 45 6.58 -1.46 7.54
C ALA A 45 6.16 -0.75 6.25
N LEU A 46 5.21 0.17 6.35
CA LEU A 46 4.82 1.05 5.26
C LEU A 46 5.40 2.44 5.51
N TYR A 47 6.10 2.99 4.51
CA TYR A 47 6.60 4.35 4.51
C TYR A 47 5.78 5.18 3.53
N VAL A 48 5.29 6.33 3.99
CA VAL A 48 4.47 7.25 3.20
C VAL A 48 4.97 8.67 3.38
N THR A 49 4.84 9.48 2.33
CA THR A 49 5.28 10.89 2.35
C THR A 49 4.28 11.82 3.05
N VAL A 50 3.02 11.40 3.14
CA VAL A 50 1.91 12.15 3.74
C VAL A 50 1.15 11.22 4.68
N GLU A 51 0.57 11.79 5.75
CA GLU A 51 -0.31 11.04 6.66
C GLU A 51 -1.46 10.38 5.88
N PRO A 52 -1.71 9.06 6.08
CA PRO A 52 -2.77 8.35 5.37
C PRO A 52 -4.16 8.87 5.72
N CYS A 53 -5.06 8.93 4.75
CA CYS A 53 -6.47 9.28 5.00
C CYS A 53 -7.22 8.12 5.68
N THR A 54 -8.45 8.38 6.15
CA THR A 54 -9.29 7.38 6.84
C THR A 54 -9.48 6.07 6.06
N MET A 55 -9.62 6.16 4.72
CA MET A 55 -9.69 4.98 3.85
C MET A 55 -8.39 4.16 3.91
N CYS A 56 -7.23 4.81 3.76
CA CYS A 56 -5.93 4.14 3.78
C CYS A 56 -5.61 3.57 5.16
N VAL A 57 -5.91 4.28 6.24
CA VAL A 57 -5.79 3.77 7.61
C VAL A 57 -6.65 2.54 7.81
N GLY A 58 -7.91 2.56 7.35
CA GLY A 58 -8.79 1.40 7.42
C GLY A 58 -8.28 0.19 6.63
N ALA A 59 -7.59 0.41 5.51
CA ALA A 59 -6.99 -0.66 4.71
C ALA A 59 -5.72 -1.25 5.34
N LEU A 60 -5.08 -0.57 6.30
CA LEU A 60 -3.89 -1.05 7.02
C LEU A 60 -4.23 -1.97 8.20
N MET A 61 -5.49 -2.00 8.65
CA MET A 61 -5.94 -2.73 9.84
C MET A 61 -6.35 -4.18 9.57
#